data_AF-A0A660UV41-F1
#
_entry.id   AF-A0A660UV41-F1
#
_cell.length_a   1.000
_cell.length_b   1.000
_cell.length_c   1.000
_cell.angle_alpha   90.00
_cell.angle_beta   90.00
_cell.angle_gamma   90.00
#
_symmetry.space_group_name_H-M   'P 1'
#
loop_
_entity.id
_entity.type
_entity.pdbx_description
1 polymer ?
#
loop_
_entity_poly.entity_id
_entity_poly.type
_entity_poly.pdbx_seq_one_letter_code
_entity_poly.pdbx_strand_id
1 'polypeptide(L)'
;MAIVQPSSGLSALDKILHGIRSGDNIVWQVDSIDDYLPVVKPFVENAKANGQKLVYFRFAKHKELVPMYWFSVNWTNPFHS
;
A
#
# COMPACT_ATOMS: atom_id res chain seq x y z
N MET A 1 -16.45 -15.89 -5.96
CA MET A 1 -15.11 -15.33 -5.68
C MET A 1 -15.08 -14.93 -4.20
N ALA A 2 -14.07 -15.36 -3.45
CA ALA A 2 -13.92 -14.89 -2.07
C ALA A 2 -13.53 -13.40 -2.12
N ILE A 3 -14.20 -12.58 -1.30
CA ILE A 3 -13.79 -11.19 -1.11
C ILE A 3 -12.50 -11.24 -0.30
N VAL A 4 -11.38 -10.85 -0.90
CA VAL A 4 -10.13 -10.63 -0.17
C VAL A 4 -10.31 -9.38 0.68
N GLN A 5 -10.28 -9.54 2.01
CA GLN A 5 -10.29 -8.41 2.92
C GLN A 5 -8.94 -7.69 2.88
N PRO A 6 -8.91 -6.35 2.83
CA PRO A 6 -7.67 -5.60 3.00
C PRO A 6 -6.97 -5.94 4.32
N SER A 7 -5.65 -5.88 4.33
CA SER A 7 -4.82 -6.12 5.51
C SER A 7 -3.56 -5.28 5.40
N SER A 8 -3.02 -4.85 6.55
CA SER A 8 -1.74 -4.14 6.63
C SER A 8 -0.55 -5.04 6.26
N GLY A 9 -0.76 -6.35 6.10
CA GLY A 9 0.31 -7.34 5.99
C GLY A 9 1.00 -7.66 7.33
N LEU A 10 0.61 -6.97 8.42
CA LEU A 10 1.14 -7.15 9.76
C LEU A 10 0.06 -7.69 10.68
N SER A 11 0.07 -9.01 10.92
CA SER A 11 -1.00 -9.68 11.67
C SER A 11 -1.26 -9.11 13.07
N ALA A 12 -0.23 -8.62 13.77
CA ALA A 12 -0.38 -7.98 15.07
C ALA A 12 -1.09 -6.63 14.96
N LEU A 13 -0.77 -5.84 13.94
CA LEU A 13 -1.39 -4.55 13.68
C LEU A 13 -2.85 -4.72 13.23
N ASP A 14 -3.12 -5.68 12.36
CA ASP A 14 -4.49 -6.00 11.94
C ASP A 14 -5.37 -6.39 13.13
N LYS A 15 -4.82 -7.10 14.13
CA LYS A 15 -5.54 -7.41 15.37
C LYS A 15 -5.85 -6.15 16.19
N ILE A 16 -4.90 -5.23 16.32
CA ILE A 16 -5.10 -3.97 17.05
C ILE A 16 -6.17 -3.10 16.36
N LEU A 17 -6.18 -3.09 15.03
CA LEU A 17 -7.16 -2.35 14.22
C LEU A 17 -8.52 -3.06 14.09
N HIS A 18 -8.64 -4.30 14.60
CA HIS A 18 -9.80 -5.18 14.39
C HIS A 18 -10.10 -5.46 12.89
N GLY A 19 -9.04 -5.55 12.09
CA GLY A 19 -9.08 -5.74 10.64
C GLY A 19 -9.33 -4.44 9.88
N ILE A 20 -8.79 -4.38 8.66
CA ILE A 20 -9.03 -3.27 7.72
C ILE A 20 -10.18 -3.63 6.81
N ARG A 21 -11.12 -2.70 6.61
CA ARG A 21 -12.29 -2.91 5.76
C ARG A 21 -12.18 -2.10 4.48
N SER A 22 -12.79 -2.64 3.42
CA SER A 22 -12.95 -1.90 2.17
C SER A 22 -13.71 -0.59 2.42
N GLY A 23 -13.11 0.53 2.02
CA GLY A 23 -13.67 1.87 2.24
C GLY A 23 -13.06 2.63 3.42
N ASP A 24 -12.27 1.97 4.28
CA ASP A 24 -11.52 2.64 5.33
C ASP A 24 -10.49 3.61 4.74
N ASN A 25 -10.37 4.79 5.35
CA ASN A 25 -9.26 5.70 5.11
C ASN A 25 -8.32 5.67 6.32
N ILE A 26 -7.15 5.05 6.15
CA ILE A 26 -6.16 4.91 7.21
C ILE A 26 -5.07 5.96 7.00
N VAL A 27 -4.91 6.84 7.98
CA VAL A 27 -3.88 7.87 7.98
C VAL A 27 -2.83 7.51 9.02
N TRP A 28 -1.58 7.36 8.59
CA TRP A 28 -0.44 7.11 9.47
C TRP A 28 0.24 8.42 9.82
N GLN A 29 0.25 8.76 11.12
CA GLN A 29 1.08 9.84 11.64
C GLN A 29 2.36 9.22 12.19
N VAL A 30 3.50 9.65 11.65
CA VAL A 30 4.83 9.17 11.99
C VAL A 30 5.81 10.34 12.07
N ASP A 31 6.90 10.16 12.81
CA ASP A 31 7.91 11.21 12.99
C ASP A 31 8.81 11.38 11.77
N SER A 32 9.06 10.30 11.03
CA SER A 32 9.86 10.31 9.80
C SER A 32 9.31 9.37 8.72
N ILE A 33 9.80 9.52 7.50
CA ILE A 33 9.44 8.62 6.41
C ILE A 33 9.97 7.19 6.62
N ASP A 34 11.09 7.06 7.33
CA ASP A 34 11.70 5.77 7.62
C ASP A 34 10.84 4.94 8.58
N ASP A 35 10.07 5.61 9.45
CA ASP A 35 9.09 4.96 10.35
C ASP A 35 7.83 4.48 9.62
N TYR A 36 7.55 5.04 8.44
CA TYR A 36 6.43 4.59 7.60
C TYR A 36 6.78 3.34 6.76
N LEU A 37 8.06 3.16 6.42
CA LEU A 37 8.52 2.03 5.57
C LEU A 37 8.11 0.65 6.11
N PRO A 38 8.21 0.35 7.42
CA PRO A 38 7.78 -0.93 7.98
C PRO A 38 6.27 -1.21 7.87
N VAL A 39 5.45 -0.18 7.62
CA VAL A 39 3.99 -0.33 7.48
C VAL A 39 3.59 -0.43 6.01
N VAL A 40 4.12 0.45 5.15
CA VAL A 40 3.73 0.50 3.74
C VAL A 40 4.22 -0.71 2.94
N LYS A 41 5.42 -1.25 3.26
CA LYS A 41 5.98 -2.39 2.52
C LYS A 41 5.13 -3.65 2.69
N PRO A 42 4.82 -4.12 3.92
CA PRO A 42 3.97 -5.29 4.10
C PRO A 42 2.57 -5.13 3.51
N PHE A 43 2.00 -3.91 3.58
CA PHE A 43 0.71 -3.63 2.97
C PHE A 43 0.73 -3.87 1.45
N VAL A 44 1.75 -3.33 0.76
CA VAL A 44 1.93 -3.51 -0.68
C VAL A 44 2.18 -4.96 -1.04
N GLU A 45 3.05 -5.65 -0.31
CA GLU A 45 3.36 -7.06 -0.54
C GLU A 45 2.14 -7.95 -0.35
N ASN A 46 1.37 -7.73 0.73
CA ASN A 46 0.14 -8.45 0.99
C ASN A 46 -0.90 -8.20 -0.12
N ALA A 47 -1.11 -6.94 -0.51
CA ALA A 47 -2.04 -6.61 -1.58
C ALA A 47 -1.64 -7.26 -2.91
N LYS A 48 -0.35 -7.26 -3.25
CA LYS A 48 0.18 -7.95 -4.43
C LYS A 48 -0.04 -9.46 -4.39
N ALA A 49 0.29 -10.10 -3.27
CA ALA A 49 0.14 -11.55 -3.09
C ALA A 49 -1.32 -11.99 -3.26
N ASN A 50 -2.27 -11.12 -2.89
CA ASN A 50 -3.69 -11.37 -3.01
C ASN A 50 -4.32 -10.83 -4.32
N GLY A 51 -3.52 -10.31 -5.26
CA GLY A 51 -4.03 -9.76 -6.52
C GLY A 51 -4.91 -8.52 -6.37
N GLN A 52 -4.77 -7.78 -5.27
CA GLN A 52 -5.49 -6.52 -5.03
C GLN A 52 -4.89 -5.40 -5.88
N LYS A 53 -5.77 -4.58 -6.47
CA LYS A 53 -5.34 -3.40 -7.23
C LYS A 53 -4.73 -2.37 -6.28
N LEU A 54 -3.51 -1.96 -6.56
CA LEU A 54 -2.81 -0.89 -5.83
C LEU A 54 -2.74 0.36 -6.70
N VAL A 55 -2.96 1.51 -6.08
CA VAL A 55 -2.76 2.83 -6.69
C VAL A 55 -1.88 3.64 -5.75
N TYR A 56 -0.73 4.07 -6.23
CA TYR A 56 0.26 4.81 -5.44
C TYR A 56 0.41 6.23 -5.99
N PHE A 57 0.07 7.21 -5.15
CA PHE A 57 0.32 8.62 -5.41
C PHE A 57 1.36 9.13 -4.42
N ARG A 58 2.31 9.92 -4.89
CA ARG A 58 3.37 10.51 -4.05
C ARG A 58 3.48 12.01 -4.32
N PHE A 59 3.18 12.82 -3.30
CA PHE A 59 3.37 14.27 -3.31
C PHE A 59 4.50 14.66 -2.34
N ALA A 60 5.70 14.11 -2.55
CA ALA A 60 6.82 14.28 -1.62
C ALA A 60 8.17 14.28 -2.34
N LYS A 61 9.19 14.84 -1.68
CA LYS A 61 10.58 14.97 -2.20
C LYS A 61 11.48 13.78 -1.90
N HIS A 62 11.09 12.90 -0.96
CA HIS A 62 11.87 11.70 -0.65
C HIS A 62 11.79 10.67 -1.79
N LYS A 63 12.71 9.70 -1.78
CA LYS A 63 12.71 8.58 -2.73
C LYS A 63 11.37 7.83 -2.69
N GLU A 64 10.97 7.23 -3.81
CA GLU A 64 9.78 6.38 -3.85
C GLU A 64 9.88 5.25 -2.83
N LEU A 65 8.79 5.02 -2.11
CA LEU A 65 8.68 3.90 -1.17
C LEU A 65 8.30 2.60 -1.88
N VAL A 66 7.55 2.74 -2.99
CA VAL A 66 7.06 1.64 -3.81
C VAL A 66 7.50 1.87 -5.26
N PRO A 67 8.61 1.25 -5.68
CA PRO A 67 9.14 1.40 -7.03
C PRO A 67 8.22 0.84 -8.10
N MET A 68 8.24 1.43 -9.30
CA MET A 68 7.35 1.02 -10.40
C MET A 68 7.53 -0.46 -10.80
N TYR A 69 8.76 -0.99 -10.74
CA TYR A 69 9.04 -2.39 -11.03
C TYR A 69 8.43 -3.37 -10.01
N TRP A 70 7.78 -2.87 -8.94
CA TRP A 70 6.99 -3.70 -8.04
C TRP A 70 5.61 -4.02 -8.61
N PHE A 71 5.16 -3.34 -9.65
CA PHE A 71 3.86 -3.57 -10.28
C PHE A 71 4.05 -4.34 -11.59
N SER A 72 3.26 -5.40 -11.79
CA SER A 72 3.27 -6.22 -13.02
C SER A 72 2.52 -5.57 -14.19
N VAL A 73 1.85 -4.44 -13.94
CA VAL A 73 1.12 -3.66 -14.93
C VAL A 73 1.83 -2.33 -15.14
N ASN A 74 2.34 -2.12 -16.35
CA ASN A 74 2.90 -0.85 -16.76
C ASN A 74 1.75 0.15 -16.91
N TRP A 75 1.62 1.08 -15.96
CA TRP A 75 0.79 2.25 -16.19
C TRP A 75 1.49 3.15 -17.21
N THR A 76 1.06 3.11 -18.46
CA THR A 76 1.45 4.10 -19.47
C THR A 76 0.70 5.40 -19.19
N ASN A 77 1.44 6.48 -18.95
CA ASN A 77 0.84 7.81 -18.77
C ASN A 77 0.10 8.22 -20.06
N PRO A 78 -1.24 8.35 -20.05
CA PRO A 78 -1.97 8.74 -21.25
C PRO A 78 -1.76 10.23 -21.63
N PHE A 79 -1.04 10.99 -20.80
CA PHE A 79 -0.76 12.42 -20.96
C PHE A 79 0.71 12.74 -21.30
N HIS A 80 1.50 11.75 -21.72
CA HIS A 80 2.79 12.01 -22.37
C HIS A 80 2.70 11.56 -23.83
N SER A 81 2.70 12.53 -24.73
CA SER A 81 2.94 12.40 -26.18
C SER A 81 4.29 12.99 -26.52
#